data_AF-A0A381ZLI2-F1
#
_entry.id   AF-A0A381ZLI2-F1
#
_cell.length_a   1.000
_cell.length_b   1.000
_cell.length_c   1.000
_cell.angle_alpha   90.00
_cell.angle_beta   90.00
_cell.angle_gamma   90.00
#
_symmetry.space_group_name_H-M   'P 1'
#
loop_
_entity.id
_entity.type
_entity.pdbx_description
1 polymer ?
#
loop_
_entity_poly.entity_id
_entity_poly.type
_entity_poly.pdbx_seq_one_letter_code
_entity_poly.pdbx_strand_id
1 'polypeptide(L)' 'MALREILTEPNEILRKKSLLVDRVDGDIQKLMDDMLETMYLAPGIGLAAIQVGVPKRVIVLDIARKDEPK' A
#
# COMPACT_ATOMS: atom_id res chain seq x y z
N MET A 1 -6.99 10.29 -0.48
CA MET A 1 -7.57 9.68 0.71
C MET A 1 -8.86 9.02 0.30
N ALA A 2 -8.71 7.75 -0.07
CA ALA A 2 -9.76 6.84 -0.48
C ALA A 2 -9.30 5.43 -0.09
N LEU A 3 -10.21 4.66 0.52
CA LEU A 3 -9.93 3.28 0.90
C LEU A 3 -9.81 2.41 -0.34
N ARG A 4 -8.79 1.56 -0.35
CA ARG A 4 -8.57 0.57 -1.40
C ARG A 4 -8.97 -0.81 -0.90
N GLU A 5 -9.50 -1.63 -1.80
CA GLU A 5 -9.74 -3.04 -1.51
C GLU A 5 -8.39 -3.77 -1.40
N ILE A 6 -8.20 -4.53 -0.32
CA ILE A 6 -7.06 -5.42 -0.16
C ILE A 6 -7.41 -6.75 -0.83
N LEU A 7 -6.69 -7.09 -1.89
CA LEU A 7 -6.81 -8.36 -2.60
C LEU A 7 -6.31 -9.51 -1.72
N THR A 8 -7.06 -10.61 -1.72
CA THR A 8 -6.73 -11.86 -1.01
C THR A 8 -6.44 -12.99 -2.00
N GLU A 9 -5.76 -14.04 -1.55
CA GLU A 9 -5.55 -15.25 -2.36
C GLU A 9 -6.87 -16.04 -2.52
N PRO A 10 -7.14 -16.65 -3.69
CA PRO A 10 -6.31 -16.71 -4.89
C PRO A 10 -6.54 -15.53 -5.85
N ASN A 11 -5.57 -14.63 -6.01
CA ASN A 11 -5.65 -13.54 -7.01
C ASN A 11 -4.33 -13.43 -7.79
N GLU A 12 -4.38 -13.67 -9.10
CA GLU A 12 -3.19 -13.72 -9.96
C GLU A 12 -2.39 -12.41 -9.98
N ILE A 13 -3.04 -11.27 -9.71
CA ILE A 13 -2.35 -9.97 -9.62
C ILE A 13 -1.28 -10.02 -8.52
N LEU A 14 -1.54 -10.70 -7.40
CA LEU A 14 -0.60 -10.83 -6.28
C LEU A 14 0.70 -11.57 -6.67
N ARG A 15 0.71 -12.27 -7.81
CA ARG A 15 1.88 -12.99 -8.35
C ARG A 15 2.59 -12.23 -9.46
N LYS A 16 2.06 -11.10 -9.92
CA LYS A 16 2.70 -10.27 -10.96
C LYS A 16 3.90 -9.51 -10.38
N LYS A 17 4.94 -9.37 -11.20
CA LYS A 17 6.12 -8.56 -10.85
C LYS A 17 5.77 -7.07 -10.97
N SER A 18 5.90 -6.33 -9.87
CA SER A 18 5.69 -4.89 -9.87
C SER A 18 6.75 -4.14 -10.69
N LEU A 19 6.28 -3.11 -11.40
CA LEU A 19 7.07 -2.19 -12.22
C LEU A 19 7.82 -1.17 -11.36
N LEU A 20 8.96 -0.68 -11.88
CA LEU A 20 9.71 0.41 -11.27
C LEU A 20 8.87 1.69 -11.20
N VAL A 21 9.18 2.54 -10.22
CA VAL A 21 8.64 3.89 -10.13
C VAL A 21 9.76 4.84 -10.53
N ASP A 22 9.64 5.45 -11.71
CA ASP A 22 10.69 6.32 -12.25
C ASP A 22 10.73 7.69 -11.58
N ARG A 23 9.58 8.18 -11.11
CA ARG A 23 9.43 9.45 -10.40
C ARG A 23 8.35 9.34 -9.34
N VAL A 24 8.58 9.94 -8.18
CA VAL A 24 7.56 10.14 -7.15
C VAL A 24 6.87 11.47 -7.43
N ASP A 25 5.73 11.40 -8.11
CA ASP A 25 4.86 12.54 -8.40
C ASP A 25 3.64 12.56 -7.45
N GLY A 26 2.71 13.49 -7.69
CA GLY A 26 1.50 13.62 -6.87
C GLY A 26 0.60 12.38 -6.90
N ASP A 27 0.60 11.60 -7.98
CA ASP A 27 -0.20 10.39 -8.07
C ASP A 27 0.41 9.26 -7.24
N ILE A 28 1.74 9.15 -7.22
CA ILE A 28 2.43 8.21 -6.33
C ILE A 28 2.24 8.60 -4.86
N GLN A 29 2.35 9.89 -4.52
CA GLN A 29 2.09 10.36 -3.15
C GLN A 29 0.66 10.04 -2.72
N LYS A 30 -0.33 10.34 -3.57
CA LYS A 30 -1.74 10.03 -3.29
C LYS A 30 -1.98 8.51 -3.12
N LEU A 31 -1.31 7.68 -3.91
CA LEU A 31 -1.36 6.22 -3.74
C LEU A 31 -0.81 5.80 -2.37
N MET A 32 0.31 6.37 -1.93
CA MET A 32 0.90 6.08 -0.62
C MET A 32 -0.03 6.51 0.52
N ASP A 33 -0.67 7.67 0.42
CA ASP A 33 -1.65 8.16 1.40
C ASP A 33 -2.86 7.22 1.51
N ASP A 34 -3.43 6.82 0.37
CA ASP A 34 -4.54 5.87 0.30
C ASP A 34 -4.14 4.50 0.90
N MET A 35 -2.90 4.05 0.66
CA MET A 35 -2.38 2.80 1.18
C MET A 35 -2.16 2.83 2.70
N LEU A 36 -1.66 3.95 3.25
CA LEU A 36 -1.53 4.12 4.70
C LEU A 36 -2.89 4.09 5.38
N GLU A 37 -3.86 4.83 4.84
CA GLU A 37 -5.24 4.86 5.36
C GLU A 37 -5.87 3.45 5.34
N THR A 38 -5.72 2.73 4.23
CA THR A 38 -6.19 1.35 4.07
C THR A 38 -5.52 0.40 5.07
N MET A 39 -4.21 0.52 5.26
CA MET A 39 -3.43 -0.31 6.18
C MET A 39 -3.90 -0.13 7.63
N TYR A 40 -4.13 1.12 8.05
CA TYR A 40 -4.58 1.42 9.41
C TYR A 40 -5.98 0.88 9.71
N LEU A 41 -6.88 0.84 8.73
CA LEU A 41 -8.20 0.22 8.90
C LEU A 41 -8.17 -1.30 8.85
N ALA A 42 -7.19 -1.91 8.18
CA ALA A 42 -6.97 -3.35 8.10
C ALA A 42 -6.07 -3.93 9.21
N PRO A 43 -6.02 -3.27 10.38
CA PRO A 43 -4.92 -3.23 11.37
C PRO A 43 -3.57 -3.86 10.95
N GLY A 44 -3.05 -3.46 9.78
CA GLY A 44 -1.76 -3.94 9.26
C GLY A 44 -0.58 -3.11 9.74
N ILE A 45 0.61 -3.71 9.70
CA ILE A 45 1.91 -3.00 9.92
C ILE A 45 2.57 -2.56 8.62
N GLY A 46 2.11 -3.08 7.49
CA GLY A 46 2.64 -2.77 6.17
C GLY A 46 1.68 -3.18 5.07
N LEU A 47 1.75 -2.47 3.94
CA LEU A 47 0.94 -2.73 2.75
C LEU A 47 1.76 -2.44 1.49
N ALA A 48 1.78 -3.40 0.56
CA ALA A 48 2.39 -3.24 -0.75
C ALA A 48 1.35 -2.84 -1.79
N ALA A 49 1.73 -2.02 -2.78
CA ALA A 49 0.79 -1.52 -3.80
C ALA A 49 0.10 -2.65 -4.60
N ILE A 50 0.79 -3.79 -4.77
CA ILE A 50 0.21 -4.96 -5.47
C ILE A 50 -1.00 -5.54 -4.72
N GLN A 51 -1.02 -5.42 -3.38
CA GLN A 51 -2.13 -5.89 -2.55
C GLN A 51 -3.39 -5.03 -2.73
N VAL A 52 -3.26 -3.83 -3.28
CA VAL A 52 -4.39 -2.96 -3.67
C VAL A 52 -4.57 -2.88 -5.20
N GLY A 53 -4.06 -3.90 -5.91
CA GLY A 53 -4.24 -4.04 -7.36
C GLY A 53 -3.32 -3.17 -8.22
N VAL A 54 -2.33 -2.48 -7.63
CA VAL A 54 -1.43 -1.57 -8.34
C VAL A 54 -0.02 -2.19 -8.44
N PRO A 55 0.40 -2.74 -9.60
CA PRO A 55 1.69 -3.40 -9.77
C PRO A 55 2.86 -2.39 -9.91
N LYS A 56 3.05 -1.55 -8.88
CA LYS A 56 4.18 -0.62 -8.73
C LYS A 56 5.03 -1.01 -7.52
N ARG A 57 6.33 -0.76 -7.58
CA ARG A 57 7.27 -1.01 -6.47
C ARG A 57 7.15 0.08 -5.40
N VAL A 58 6.04 0.05 -4.69
CA VAL A 58 5.73 0.95 -3.58
C VAL A 58 5.26 0.10 -2.40
N ILE A 59 5.79 0.41 -1.23
CA ILE A 59 5.40 -0.17 0.05
C ILE A 59 5.18 0.97 1.04
N VAL A 60 4.22 0.81 1.94
CA VAL A 60 4.07 1.62 3.14
C VAL A 60 4.23 0.71 4.35
N LEU A 61 4.79 1.24 5.43
CA LEU A 61 5.05 0.53 6.66
C LEU A 61 4.87 1.50 7.83
N ASP A 62 4.19 1.05 8.87
CA ASP A 62 4.19 1.69 10.18
C ASP A 62 4.39 0.60 11.24
N ILE A 63 5.50 0.70 11.98
CA ILE A 63 5.89 -0.20 13.07
C ILE A 63 5.91 0.52 14.42
N ALA A 64 5.43 1.77 14.48
CA ALA A 64 5.34 2.53 15.70
C ALA A 64 4.44 1.80 16.72
N ARG A 65 4.83 1.85 17.98
CA ARG A 65 3.99 1.29 19.06
C ARG A 65 2.77 2.19 19.27
N LYS A 66 1.73 1.64 19.91
CA LYS A 66 0.44 2.31 20.10
C LYS A 66 0.52 3.69 20.79
N ASP A 67 1.63 3.95 21.49
CA ASP A 67 1.92 5.16 22.27
C ASP A 67 3.07 6.01 21.68
N GLU A 68 3.54 5.68 20.48
CA GLU A 68 4.57 6.43 19.76
C GLU A 68 3.93 7.28 18.64
N PRO A 69 4.50 8.44 18.30
CA PRO A 69 4.00 9.24 17.20
C PRO A 69 4.06 8.46 15.88
N LYS A 70 2.94 8.49 15.16
CA LYS A 70 2.78 7.94 13.79
C LYS A 70 3.22 8.95 12.74
#